data_AF-A0A2D4LGZ7-F1
#
_entry.id   AF-A0A2D4LGZ7-F1
#
_cell.length_a   1.000
_cell.length_b   1.000
_cell.length_c   1.000
_cell.angle_alpha   90.00
_cell.angle_beta   90.00
_cell.angle_gamma   90.00
#
_symmetry.space_group_name_H-M   'P 1'
#
loop_
_entity.id
_entity.type
_entity.pdbx_description
1 polymer ?
#
loop_
_entity_poly.entity_id
_entity_poly.type
_entity_poly.pdbx_seq_one_letter_code
_entity_poly.pdbx_strand_id
1 'polypeptide(L)'
;MTFCSMPASLLYQLEQELDTDEKETMLFLCSDLMPDVSMPDVLQLLTTLNEKEMLSTINLSELLYRLKRFDLLKKFLGTGRAAVEANLAKHSQMLSKYR
;
A
#
# COMPACT_ATOMS: atom_id res chain seq x y z
N MET A 1 -8.28 17.11 12.29
CA MET A 1 -7.78 15.76 12.58
C MET A 1 -6.37 15.70 12.02
N THR A 2 -5.38 15.35 12.83
CA THR A 2 -3.99 15.20 12.35
C THR A 2 -3.93 13.96 11.48
N PHE A 3 -3.92 14.14 10.17
CA PHE A 3 -3.54 13.09 9.25
C PHE A 3 -2.10 12.70 9.59
N CYS A 4 -1.91 11.48 10.09
CA CYS A 4 -0.58 10.94 10.32
C CYS A 4 0.00 10.56 8.97
N SER A 5 0.63 11.53 8.29
CA SER A 5 1.45 11.26 7.12
C SER A 5 2.49 10.20 7.52
N MET A 6 2.54 9.09 6.79
CA MET A 6 3.57 8.08 7.01
C MET A 6 4.94 8.70 6.76
N PRO A 7 5.93 8.48 7.64
CA PRO A 7 7.24 9.06 7.46
C PRO A 7 7.88 8.48 6.20
N ALA A 8 8.50 9.33 5.38
CA ALA A 8 9.13 8.92 4.13
C ALA A 8 10.18 7.81 4.32
N SER A 9 10.83 7.76 5.49
CA SER A 9 11.74 6.68 5.86
C SER A 9 11.06 5.32 5.92
N LEU A 10 9.82 5.23 6.41
CA LEU A 10 9.05 3.99 6.45
C LEU A 10 8.66 3.55 5.03
N LEU A 11 8.26 4.49 4.18
CA LEU A 11 7.94 4.20 2.77
C LEU A 11 9.18 3.69 2.01
N TYR A 12 10.34 4.29 2.27
CA TYR A 12 11.61 3.84 1.72
C TYR A 12 11.99 2.44 2.20
N GLN A 13 11.89 2.17 3.51
CA GLN A 13 12.14 0.82 4.03
C GLN A 13 11.19 -0.21 3.44
N LEU A 14 9.92 0.13 3.25
CA LEU A 14 8.95 -0.77 2.63
C LEU A 14 9.32 -1.05 1.17
N GLU A 15 9.68 -0.01 0.41
CA GLU A 15 10.14 -0.16 -0.98
C GLU A 15 11.42 -1.01 -1.08
N GLN A 16 12.35 -0.87 -0.14
CA GLN A 16 13.58 -1.68 -0.10
C GLN A 16 13.33 -3.16 0.23
N GLU A 17 12.26 -3.45 0.96
CA GLU A 17 11.90 -4.84 1.28
C GLU A 17 11.14 -5.51 0.13
N LEU A 18 10.55 -4.73 -0.76
CA LEU A 18 9.88 -5.26 -1.95
C LEU A 18 10.90 -5.63 -3.03
N ASP A 19 10.67 -6.76 -3.68
CA ASP A 19 11.43 -7.18 -4.85
C ASP A 19 10.93 -6.47 -6.12
N THR A 20 11.70 -6.51 -7.20
CA THR A 20 11.34 -5.84 -8.46
C THR A 20 9.97 -6.29 -9.00
N ASP A 21 9.67 -7.59 -8.99
CA ASP A 21 8.37 -8.13 -9.40
C ASP A 21 7.21 -7.62 -8.52
N GLU A 22 7.44 -7.51 -7.21
CA GLU A 22 6.43 -7.02 -6.28
C GLU A 22 6.20 -5.52 -6.47
N LYS A 23 7.27 -4.76 -6.78
CA LYS A 23 7.18 -3.35 -7.10
C LYS A 23 6.35 -3.11 -8.35
N GLU A 24 6.62 -3.87 -9.40
CA GLU A 24 5.86 -3.81 -10.65
C GLU A 24 4.39 -4.18 -10.42
N THR A 25 4.13 -5.24 -9.64
CA THR A 25 2.77 -5.64 -9.26
C THR A 25 2.06 -4.51 -8.49
N MET A 26 2.76 -3.83 -7.58
CA MET A 26 2.20 -2.72 -6.81
C MET A 26 1.87 -1.51 -7.69
N LEU A 27 2.78 -1.15 -8.59
CA LEU A 27 2.55 -0.09 -9.58
C LEU A 27 1.34 -0.43 -10.46
N PHE A 28 1.25 -1.68 -10.93
CA PHE A 28 0.13 -2.16 -11.73
C PHE A 28 -1.21 -2.07 -10.98
N LEU A 29 -1.25 -2.50 -9.72
CA LEU A 29 -2.45 -2.42 -8.88
C LEU A 29 -2.88 -0.96 -8.66
N CYS A 30 -1.92 -0.05 -8.45
CA CYS A 30 -2.20 1.36 -8.21
C CYS A 30 -2.38 2.20 -9.48
N SER A 31 -2.10 1.66 -10.67
CA SER A 31 -2.26 2.38 -11.94
C SER A 31 -3.71 2.80 -12.18
N ASP A 32 -4.67 2.01 -11.68
CA ASP A 32 -6.12 2.31 -11.79
C ASP A 32 -6.55 3.45 -10.84
N LEU A 33 -5.83 3.63 -9.72
CA LEU A 33 -6.07 4.71 -8.76
C LEU A 33 -5.53 6.06 -9.25
N MET A 34 -4.44 6.03 -10.02
CA MET A 34 -3.77 7.23 -10.51
C MET A 34 -3.47 7.13 -12.01
N PRO A 35 -4.51 7.08 -12.86
CA PRO A 35 -4.33 6.91 -14.31
C PRO A 35 -3.53 8.06 -14.95
N ASP A 36 -3.57 9.24 -14.35
CA ASP A 36 -2.86 10.44 -14.83
C ASP A 36 -1.41 10.57 -14.29
N VAL A 37 -0.99 9.69 -13.39
CA VAL A 37 0.34 9.76 -12.76
C VAL A 37 1.13 8.51 -13.09
N SER A 38 1.94 8.60 -14.15
CA SER A 38 2.95 7.59 -14.44
C SER A 38 4.06 7.67 -13.39
N MET A 39 3.96 6.85 -12.36
CA MET A 39 4.97 6.72 -11.32
C MET A 39 6.08 5.79 -11.78
N PRO A 40 7.34 6.27 -11.91
CA PRO A 40 8.47 5.40 -12.24
C PRO A 40 8.82 4.46 -11.08
N ASP A 41 8.57 4.87 -9.83
CA ASP A 41 8.99 4.15 -8.63
C ASP A 41 7.87 3.98 -7.61
N VAL A 42 7.90 2.84 -6.91
CA VAL A 42 6.96 2.55 -5.81
C VAL A 42 7.09 3.56 -4.67
N LEU A 43 8.29 4.05 -4.41
CA LEU A 43 8.50 5.09 -3.41
C LEU A 43 7.75 6.38 -3.76
N GLN A 44 7.81 6.81 -5.03
CA GLN A 44 7.08 7.98 -5.48
C GLN A 44 5.57 7.73 -5.40
N LEU A 45 5.11 6.56 -5.83
CA LEU A 45 3.71 6.14 -5.69
C LEU A 45 3.23 6.26 -4.24
N LEU A 46 3.94 5.65 -3.29
CA LEU A 46 3.61 5.70 -1.87
C LEU A 46 3.64 7.12 -1.33
N THR A 47 4.64 7.92 -1.72
CA THR A 47 4.78 9.31 -1.28
C THR A 47 3.61 10.15 -1.75
N THR A 48 3.21 10.05 -3.02
CA THR A 48 2.05 10.79 -3.53
C THR A 48 0.74 10.29 -2.94
N LEU A 49 0.58 8.98 -2.71
CA LEU A 49 -0.60 8.47 -1.99
C LEU A 49 -0.65 9.06 -0.56
N ASN A 50 0.50 9.22 0.08
CA ASN A 50 0.61 9.82 1.42
C ASN A 50 0.29 11.33 1.39
N GLU A 51 0.81 12.07 0.41
CA GLU A 51 0.50 13.49 0.18
C GLU A 51 -0.97 13.73 -0.16
N LYS A 52 -1.59 12.81 -0.90
CA LYS A 52 -3.02 12.84 -1.23
C LYS A 52 -3.92 12.32 -0.11
N GLU A 53 -3.36 12.01 1.06
CA GLU A 53 -4.08 11.43 2.21
C GLU A 53 -4.80 10.11 1.89
N MET A 54 -4.42 9.46 0.79
CA MET A 54 -4.94 8.16 0.35
C MET A 54 -4.14 7.00 0.97
N LEU A 55 -2.94 7.25 1.48
CA LEU A 55 -2.13 6.24 2.17
C LEU A 55 -2.46 6.21 3.66
N SER A 56 -3.43 5.36 4.01
CA SER A 56 -3.75 5.03 5.40
C SER A 56 -3.25 3.63 5.77
N THR A 57 -3.14 3.35 7.06
CA THR A 57 -2.80 2.04 7.64
C THR A 57 -3.62 0.91 7.01
N ILE A 58 -4.92 1.15 6.76
CA ILE A 58 -5.85 0.21 6.13
C ILE A 58 -5.46 -0.03 4.67
N ASN A 59 -5.26 1.03 3.89
CA ASN A 59 -4.94 0.94 2.47
C ASN A 59 -3.56 0.33 2.22
N LEU A 60 -2.59 0.66 3.07
CA LEU A 60 -1.26 0.03 3.05
C LEU A 60 -1.35 -1.46 3.38
N SER A 61 -2.19 -1.82 4.36
CA SER A 61 -2.42 -3.23 4.69
C SER A 61 -3.08 -4.00 3.54
N GLU A 62 -3.97 -3.34 2.79
CA GLU A 62 -4.58 -3.92 1.60
C GLU A 62 -3.54 -4.18 0.50
N LEU A 63 -2.68 -3.20 0.21
CA LEU A 63 -1.60 -3.32 -0.77
C LEU A 63 -0.68 -4.50 -0.45
N LEU A 64 -0.19 -4.56 0.78
CA LEU A 64 0.68 -5.64 1.24
C LEU A 64 -0.02 -7.01 1.23
N TYR A 65 -1.33 -7.05 1.51
CA TYR A 65 -2.14 -8.26 1.42
C TYR A 65 -2.27 -8.76 -0.02
N ARG A 66 -2.49 -7.85 -0.99
CA ARG A 66 -2.54 -8.20 -2.43
C ARG A 66 -1.21 -8.71 -2.96
N LEU A 67 -0.11 -8.10 -2.53
CA LEU A 67 1.25 -8.55 -2.81
C LEU A 67 1.63 -9.86 -2.07
N LYS A 68 0.76 -10.38 -1.19
CA LYS A 68 0.99 -11.56 -0.34
C LYS A 68 2.18 -11.42 0.61
N ARG A 69 2.61 -10.19 0.91
CA ARG A 69 3.71 -9.89 1.84
C ARG A 69 3.23 -9.78 3.28
N PHE A 70 2.83 -10.92 3.84
CA PHE A 70 2.33 -11.01 5.22
C PHE A 70 3.42 -10.73 6.27
N ASP A 71 4.70 -10.90 5.91
CA ASP A 71 5.83 -10.56 6.78
C ASP A 71 5.91 -9.06 7.03
N LEU A 72 5.70 -8.24 5.99
CA LEU A 72 5.71 -6.78 6.08
C LEU A 72 4.47 -6.27 6.84
N LEU A 73 3.32 -6.93 6.69
CA LEU A 73 2.12 -6.62 7.49
C LEU A 73 2.40 -6.73 9.00
N LYS A 74 3.09 -7.79 9.41
CA LYS A 74 3.46 -7.97 10.82
C LYS A 74 4.55 -6.99 11.25
N LYS A 75 5.56 -6.77 10.41
CA LYS A 75 6.72 -5.93 10.71
C LYS A 75 6.38 -4.44 10.82
N PHE A 76 5.58 -3.91 9.88
CA PHE A 76 5.28 -2.48 9.80
C PHE A 76 3.95 -2.09 10.45
N LEU A 77 2.94 -2.95 10.34
CA LEU A 77 1.59 -2.62 10.81
C LEU A 77 1.22 -3.38 12.09
N GLY A 78 2.01 -4.38 12.51
CA GLY A 78 1.66 -5.26 13.62
C GLY A 78 0.39 -6.07 13.36
N THR A 79 -0.04 -6.17 12.10
CA THR A 79 -1.30 -6.85 11.73
C THR A 79 -1.02 -8.16 11.01
N GLY A 80 -1.95 -9.10 11.14
CA GLY A 80 -1.91 -10.38 10.42
C GLY A 80 -2.91 -10.42 9.27
N ARG A 81 -2.73 -11.42 8.39
CA ARG A 81 -3.63 -11.71 7.26
C ARG A 81 -5.11 -11.65 7.64
N ALA A 82 -5.52 -12.36 8.69
CA ALA A 82 -6.91 -12.42 9.13
C ALA A 82 -7.47 -11.06 9.58
N ALA A 83 -6.61 -10.22 10.18
CA ALA A 83 -7.00 -8.87 10.56
C ALA A 83 -7.22 -7.98 9.33
N VAL A 84 -6.36 -8.11 8.32
CA VAL A 84 -6.54 -7.40 7.04
C VAL A 84 -7.79 -7.87 6.32
N GLU A 85 -8.03 -9.18 6.20
CA GLU A 85 -9.26 -9.73 5.59
C GLU A 85 -10.52 -9.21 6.30
N ALA A 86 -10.53 -9.16 7.63
CA ALA A 86 -11.63 -8.60 8.40
C ALA A 86 -11.83 -7.09 8.16
N ASN A 87 -10.74 -6.33 7.98
CA ASN A 87 -10.82 -4.92 7.62
C ASN A 87 -11.34 -4.72 6.19
N LEU A 88 -10.86 -5.51 5.24
CA LEU A 88 -11.31 -5.51 3.84
C LEU A 88 -12.78 -5.90 3.68
N ALA A 89 -13.33 -6.67 4.62
CA ALA A 89 -14.75 -7.00 4.66
C ALA A 89 -15.61 -5.84 5.23
N LYS A 90 -15.02 -4.98 6.07
CA LYS A 90 -15.72 -3.88 6.76
C LYS A 90 -15.58 -2.52 6.06
N HIS A 91 -14.46 -2.29 5.37
CA HIS A 91 -14.12 -1.02 4.74
C HIS A 91 -14.16 -1.12 3.22
N SER A 92 -14.45 0.00 2.56
CA SER A 92 -14.35 0.09 1.10
C SER A 92 -12.90 -0.11 0.70
N GLN A 93 -12.69 -1.07 -0.20
CA GLN A 93 -11.37 -1.41 -0.73
C GLN A 93 -10.86 -0.26 -1.59
N MET A 94 -9.59 0.10 -1.41
CA MET A 94 -8.94 1.10 -2.24
C MET A 94 -8.64 0.52 -3.63
N LEU A 95 -8.37 -0.79 -3.71
CA LEU A 95 -8.06 -1.47 -4.96
C LEU A 95 -9.29 -2.17 -5.51
N SER A 96 -9.48 -2.09 -6.83
CA SER A 96 -10.56 -2.80 -7.50
C SER A 96 -10.43 -4.32 -7.31
N LYS A 97 -11.55 -5.00 -7.04
CA LYS A 97 -11.59 -6.45 -6.80
C LYS A 97 -11.26 -7.31 -8.03
N TYR A 98 -11.22 -6.72 -9.22
CA TYR A 98 -11.34 -7.42 -10.51
C TYR A 98 -10.15 -7.23 -11.47
N ARG A 99 -8.92 -7.34 -10.97
CA ARG A 99 -7.75 -7.60 -11.83
C ARG A 99 -6.93 -8.76 -11.30
#